data_AF-A0A445MZ29-F1
#
_entry.id   AF-A0A445MZ29-F1
#
_cell.length_a   1.000
_cell.length_b   1.000
_cell.length_c   1.000
_cell.angle_alpha   90.00
_cell.angle_beta   90.00
_cell.angle_gamma   90.00
#
_symmetry.space_group_name_H-M   'P 1'
#
loop_
_entity.id
_entity.type
_entity.pdbx_description
1 polymer ?
#
loop_
_entity_poly.entity_id
_entity_poly.type
_entity_poly.pdbx_seq_one_letter_code
_entity_poly.pdbx_strand_id
1 'polypeptide(L)'
;MDSNKSHDFDWLKTADTKLNEIELEDIQLDSGVQQNIYKTIAQMLAIEKPYDEARIRGMLPIGDITCKGFWVENTKELVLYVWVGDQSRAIVVPRDGWSIREDITIH
;
A
#
# COMPACT_ATOMS: atom_id res chain seq x y z
N MET A 1 -9.27 0.91 44.65
CA MET A 1 -9.83 2.00 43.83
C MET A 1 -8.63 2.81 43.37
N ASP A 2 -8.15 2.71 42.13
CA ASP A 2 -8.77 2.22 40.91
C ASP A 2 -7.75 1.53 40.01
N SER A 3 -8.22 0.44 39.41
CA SER A 3 -7.64 -0.19 38.24
C SER A 3 -8.02 0.66 37.03
N ASN A 4 -7.07 1.08 36.19
CA ASN A 4 -7.33 1.21 34.75
C ASN A 4 -6.06 1.42 33.91
N LYS A 5 -5.69 0.32 33.23
CA LYS A 5 -5.39 0.24 31.80
C LYS A 5 -4.25 1.12 31.26
N SER A 6 -3.09 0.49 31.11
CA SER A 6 -2.24 0.69 29.93
C SER A 6 -1.80 -0.68 29.45
N HIS A 7 -2.72 -1.39 28.79
CA HIS A 7 -2.49 -2.71 28.17
C HIS A 7 -2.58 -2.64 26.64
N ASP A 8 -2.50 -1.44 26.04
CA ASP A 8 -2.87 -1.27 24.63
C ASP A 8 -1.68 -1.26 23.66
N PHE A 9 -0.44 -1.45 24.13
CA PHE A 9 0.74 -1.41 23.24
C PHE A 9 1.79 -2.51 23.48
N ASP A 10 1.51 -3.50 24.32
CA ASP A 10 2.49 -4.57 24.58
C ASP A 10 2.69 -5.51 23.37
N TRP A 11 1.70 -5.62 22.48
CA TRP A 11 1.87 -6.37 21.22
C TRP A 11 2.74 -5.64 20.19
N LEU A 12 2.96 -4.33 20.35
CA LEU A 12 3.88 -3.54 19.52
C LEU A 12 5.36 -3.72 19.93
N LYS A 13 5.62 -4.35 21.09
CA LYS A 13 6.97 -4.50 21.67
C LYS A 13 7.64 -5.84 21.39
N THR A 14 6.95 -6.80 20.76
CA THR A 14 7.42 -8.21 20.67
C THR A 14 7.49 -8.78 19.27
N ALA A 15 7.12 -8.04 18.23
CA ALA A 15 7.47 -8.40 16.87
C ALA A 15 8.62 -7.51 16.43
N ASP A 16 9.78 -8.09 16.14
CA ASP A 16 10.77 -7.49 15.24
C ASP A 16 10.10 -7.35 13.85
N THR A 17 9.13 -6.46 13.72
CA THR A 17 8.54 -6.08 12.44
C THR A 17 9.56 -5.23 11.71
N LYS A 18 10.49 -5.91 11.04
CA LYS A 18 11.35 -5.30 10.05
C LYS A 18 10.50 -4.90 8.86
N LEU A 19 10.52 -3.61 8.55
CA LEU A 19 9.90 -3.03 7.38
C LEU A 19 11.00 -2.89 6.33
N ASN A 20 10.80 -3.51 5.18
CA ASN A 20 11.76 -3.50 4.09
C ASN A 20 11.20 -2.64 2.95
N GLU A 21 11.95 -1.62 2.53
CA GLU A 21 11.60 -0.82 1.36
C GLU A 21 11.67 -1.70 0.10
N ILE A 22 10.75 -1.48 -0.82
CA ILE A 22 10.67 -2.19 -2.10
C ILE A 22 10.18 -1.24 -3.18
N GLU A 23 10.81 -1.29 -4.34
CA GLU A 23 10.41 -0.50 -5.49
C GLU A 23 9.12 -1.06 -6.11
N LEU A 24 8.25 -0.18 -6.59
CA LEU A 24 6.97 -0.60 -7.18
C LEU A 24 7.17 -1.44 -8.45
N GLU A 25 8.25 -1.21 -9.18
CA GLU A 25 8.60 -1.94 -10.40
C GLU A 25 9.00 -3.40 -10.13
N ASP A 26 9.35 -3.72 -8.89
CA ASP A 26 9.74 -5.04 -8.41
C ASP A 26 8.55 -5.87 -7.91
N ILE A 27 7.36 -5.26 -7.87
CA ILE A 27 6.15 -5.87 -7.31
C ILE A 27 5.21 -6.29 -8.45
N GLN A 28 4.73 -7.52 -8.38
CA GLN A 28 3.57 -7.99 -9.13
C GLN A 28 2.34 -7.94 -8.21
N LEU A 29 1.29 -7.26 -8.65
CA LEU A 29 0.02 -7.18 -7.93
C LEU A 29 -1.03 -8.06 -8.60
N ASP A 30 -1.92 -8.63 -7.79
CA ASP A 30 -3.13 -9.27 -8.29
C ASP A 30 -4.06 -8.22 -8.93
N SER A 31 -4.81 -8.64 -9.96
CA SER A 31 -5.70 -7.74 -10.70
C SER A 31 -6.75 -7.06 -9.81
N GLY A 32 -7.34 -7.80 -8.85
CA GLY A 32 -8.30 -7.24 -7.89
C GLY A 32 -7.67 -6.25 -6.91
N VAL A 33 -6.42 -6.49 -6.51
CA VAL A 33 -5.65 -5.58 -5.65
C VAL A 33 -5.32 -4.30 -6.41
N GLN A 34 -4.85 -4.44 -7.65
CA GLN A 34 -4.55 -3.32 -8.53
C GLN A 34 -5.78 -2.43 -8.77
N GLN A 35 -6.95 -3.01 -9.01
CA GLN A 35 -8.21 -2.26 -9.12
C GLN A 35 -8.56 -1.50 -7.83
N ASN A 36 -8.39 -2.14 -6.67
CA ASN A 36 -8.65 -1.50 -5.38
C ASN A 36 -7.69 -0.34 -5.09
N ILE A 37 -6.41 -0.47 -5.47
CA ILE A 37 -5.43 0.62 -5.36
C ILE A 37 -5.84 1.79 -6.24
N TYR A 38 -6.17 1.55 -7.52
CA TYR A 38 -6.62 2.63 -8.41
C TYR A 38 -7.90 3.30 -7.93
N LYS A 39 -8.85 2.53 -7.39
CA LYS A 39 -10.07 3.06 -6.75
C LYS A 39 -9.73 3.98 -5.58
N THR A 40 -8.79 3.56 -4.74
CA THR A 40 -8.34 4.32 -3.58
C THR A 40 -7.69 5.64 -3.99
N ILE A 41 -6.84 5.62 -5.02
CA ILE A 41 -6.20 6.81 -5.58
C ILE A 41 -7.23 7.75 -6.21
N ALA A 42 -8.17 7.23 -7.00
CA ALA A 42 -9.23 8.03 -7.61
C ALA A 42 -10.11 8.73 -6.57
N GLN A 43 -10.36 8.09 -5.42
CA GLN A 43 -11.05 8.70 -4.28
C GLN A 43 -10.24 9.83 -3.64
N MET A 44 -8.93 9.67 -3.48
CA MET A 44 -8.06 10.76 -2.96
C MET A 44 -8.09 11.98 -3.88
N LEU A 45 -8.24 11.75 -5.19
CA LEU A 45 -8.38 12.80 -6.19
C LEU A 45 -9.79 13.39 -6.29
N ALA A 46 -10.73 12.96 -5.45
CA ALA A 46 -12.14 13.37 -5.49
C ALA A 46 -12.79 13.21 -6.88
N ILE A 47 -12.42 12.16 -7.63
CA ILE A 47 -13.01 11.87 -8.94
C ILE A 47 -14.38 11.18 -8.73
N GLU A 48 -15.48 11.94 -8.83
CA GLU A 48 -16.85 11.52 -8.43
C GLU A 48 -17.68 10.75 -9.48
N LYS A 49 -17.16 10.38 -10.67
CA LYS A 49 -17.97 9.81 -11.79
C LYS A 49 -17.55 8.40 -12.22
N PRO A 50 -18.45 7.61 -12.86
CA PRO A 50 -18.39 6.15 -12.83
C PRO A 50 -17.15 5.62 -13.54
N TYR A 51 -16.52 4.68 -12.85
CA TYR A 51 -15.24 4.05 -13.13
C TYR A 51 -15.16 3.51 -14.56
N ASP A 52 -14.27 4.11 -15.35
CA ASP A 52 -13.76 3.54 -16.59
C ASP A 52 -12.24 3.47 -16.44
N GLU A 53 -11.70 2.24 -16.33
CA GLU A 53 -10.26 1.99 -16.15
C GLU A 53 -9.41 2.68 -17.22
N ALA A 54 -9.96 2.84 -18.44
CA ALA A 54 -9.31 3.54 -19.53
C ALA A 54 -9.13 5.05 -19.26
N ARG A 55 -10.06 5.67 -18.52
CA ARG A 55 -9.97 7.09 -18.16
C ARG A 55 -9.01 7.33 -17.00
N ILE A 56 -8.88 6.39 -16.05
CA ILE A 56 -7.88 6.49 -14.97
C ILE A 56 -6.46 6.42 -15.54
N ARG A 57 -6.21 5.50 -16.48
CA ARG A 57 -4.93 5.45 -17.21
C ARG A 57 -4.64 6.70 -18.05
N GLY A 58 -5.68 7.43 -18.47
CA GLY A 58 -5.57 8.65 -19.28
C GLY A 58 -5.63 9.97 -18.51
N MET A 59 -6.04 9.98 -17.23
CA MET A 59 -6.28 11.21 -16.45
C MET A 59 -5.12 11.63 -15.56
N LEU A 60 -4.16 10.74 -15.30
CA LEU A 60 -3.01 11.06 -14.45
C LEU A 60 -1.74 10.92 -15.27
N PRO A 61 -0.92 11.98 -15.42
CA PRO A 61 0.50 11.72 -15.59
C PRO A 61 0.92 10.99 -14.32
N ILE A 62 1.16 9.67 -14.44
CA ILE A 62 1.63 8.80 -13.35
C ILE A 62 2.88 9.39 -12.63
N GLY A 63 3.54 10.40 -13.24
CA GLY A 63 4.63 11.17 -12.65
C GLY A 63 4.31 12.04 -11.42
N ASP A 64 3.04 12.38 -11.13
CA ASP A 64 2.70 13.20 -9.95
C ASP A 64 2.21 12.38 -8.74
N ILE A 65 1.87 11.10 -8.95
CA ILE A 65 1.54 10.20 -7.84
C ILE A 65 2.86 9.65 -7.34
N THR A 66 3.30 10.18 -6.20
CA THR A 66 4.47 9.60 -5.55
C THR A 66 3.99 8.49 -4.61
N CYS A 67 4.64 7.34 -4.71
CA CYS A 67 4.31 6.16 -3.94
C CYS A 67 5.59 5.50 -3.46
N LYS A 68 5.59 5.01 -2.22
CA LYS A 68 6.66 4.19 -1.64
C LYS A 68 6.10 2.84 -1.22
N GLY A 69 6.79 1.77 -1.62
CA GLY A 69 6.47 0.41 -1.24
C GLY A 69 7.28 -0.05 -0.03
N PHE A 70 6.62 -0.76 0.88
CA PHE A 70 7.26 -1.42 2.00
C PHE A 70 6.65 -2.79 2.22
N TRP A 71 7.43 -3.80 2.59
CA TRP A 71 6.88 -5.08 3.02
C TRP A 71 7.31 -5.44 4.43
N VAL A 72 6.41 -6.07 5.16
CA VAL A 72 6.61 -6.47 6.56
C VAL A 72 7.21 -7.87 6.59
N GLU A 73 8.36 -8.04 7.25
CA GLU A 73 9.12 -9.30 7.17
C GLU A 73 8.34 -10.53 7.64
N ASN A 74 7.57 -10.37 8.71
CA ASN A 74 6.87 -11.46 9.37
C ASN A 74 5.50 -11.75 8.74
N THR A 75 4.72 -10.72 8.44
CA THR A 75 3.36 -10.89 7.88
C THR A 75 3.36 -11.04 6.37
N LYS A 76 4.45 -10.63 5.71
CA LYS A 76 4.56 -10.52 4.24
C LYS A 76 3.48 -9.63 3.64
N GLU A 77 2.90 -8.73 4.43
CA GLU A 77 2.00 -7.71 3.91
C GLU A 77 2.82 -6.64 3.20
N LEU A 78 2.26 -6.12 2.12
CA LEU A 78 2.79 -4.97 1.41
C LEU A 78 2.02 -3.73 1.83
N VAL A 79 2.74 -2.66 2.12
CA VAL A 79 2.22 -1.35 2.47
C VAL A 79 2.65 -0.39 1.37
N LEU A 80 1.66 0.15 0.65
CA LEU A 80 1.86 1.20 -0.32
C LEU A 80 1.49 2.54 0.32
N TYR A 81 2.48 3.38 0.53
CA TYR A 81 2.27 4.73 1.01
C TYR A 81 2.17 5.66 -0.20
N VAL A 82 0.98 6.21 -0.44
CA VAL A 82 0.67 7.06 -1.60
C VAL A 82 0.38 8.47 -1.12
N TRP A 83 0.89 9.47 -1.82
CA TRP A 83 0.54 10.87 -1.56
C TRP A 83 0.33 11.66 -2.85
N VAL A 84 -0.66 12.56 -2.79
CA VAL A 84 -1.04 13.47 -3.87
C VAL A 84 -1.41 14.82 -3.25
N GLY A 85 -0.62 15.85 -3.55
CA GLY A 85 -0.80 17.17 -2.93
C GLY A 85 -0.64 17.11 -1.41
N ASP A 86 -1.69 17.49 -0.68
CA ASP A 86 -1.78 17.48 0.78
C ASP A 86 -2.42 16.19 1.34
N GLN A 87 -2.88 15.28 0.48
CA GLN A 87 -3.47 14.02 0.90
C GLN A 87 -2.47 12.87 0.84
N SER A 88 -2.48 12.04 1.88
CA SER A 88 -1.68 10.82 1.95
C SER A 88 -2.52 9.65 2.44
N ARG A 89 -2.21 8.44 1.97
CA ARG A 89 -2.89 7.22 2.39
C ARG A 89 -1.94 6.03 2.39
N ALA A 90 -2.05 5.19 3.42
CA ALA A 90 -1.46 3.87 3.43
C ALA A 90 -2.47 2.85 2.90
N ILE A 91 -2.07 2.03 1.94
CA ILE A 91 -2.85 0.91 1.41
C ILE A 91 -2.13 -0.37 1.83
N VAL A 92 -2.81 -1.21 2.61
CA VAL A 92 -2.27 -2.51 3.02
C VAL A 92 -2.79 -3.57 2.08
N VAL A 93 -1.86 -4.26 1.42
CA VAL A 93 -2.11 -5.40 0.54
C VAL A 93 -1.76 -6.67 1.32
N PRO A 94 -2.73 -7.59 1.51
CA PRO A 94 -2.47 -8.87 2.15
C PRO A 94 -1.40 -9.67 1.41
N ARG A 95 -0.70 -10.57 2.12
CA ARG A 95 0.34 -11.45 1.58
C ARG A 95 -0.02 -12.08 0.23
N ASP A 96 -1.25 -12.58 0.09
CA ASP A 96 -1.66 -13.34 -1.09
C ASP A 96 -2.01 -12.45 -2.29
N GLY A 97 -2.01 -11.13 -2.12
CA GLY A 97 -2.40 -10.14 -3.14
C GLY A 97 -1.24 -9.53 -3.91
N TRP A 98 0.00 -9.93 -3.60
CA TRP A 98 1.21 -9.45 -4.26
C TRP A 98 2.32 -10.50 -4.22
N SER A 99 3.27 -10.36 -5.13
CA SER A 99 4.54 -11.09 -5.12
C SER A 99 5.66 -10.20 -5.61
N ILE A 100 6.89 -10.60 -5.29
CA ILE A 100 8.08 -10.06 -5.94
C ILE A 100 8.11 -10.65 -7.35
N ARG A 101 8.40 -9.84 -8.37
CA ARG A 101 8.50 -10.36 -9.74
C ARG A 101 9.56 -11.45 -9.84
N GLU A 102 9.30 -12.43 -10.68
CA GLU A 102 10.17 -13.60 -10.84
C GLU A 102 11.47 -13.29 -11.60
N ASP A 103 11.55 -12.14 -12.27
CA ASP A 103 12.71 -11.72 -13.06
C ASP A 103 13.74 -10.87 -12.29
N ILE A 104 13.56 -10.72 -10.97
CA ILE A 104 14.51 -10.02 -10.10
C ILE A 104 15.09 -10.96 -9.04
N THR A 105 16.40 -10.80 -8.79
CA THR A 105 17.10 -11.50 -7.70
C THR A 105 17.38 -10.48 -6.61
N ILE A 106 16.70 -10.60 -5.46
CA ILE A 106 17.01 -9.80 -4.27
C ILE A 106 18.23 -10.42 -3.60
N HIS A 107 19.33 -9.67 -3.50
CA HIS A 107 20.59 -10.09 -2.88
C HIS A 107 20.69 -9.67 -1.42
#